data_AF-I3EGR0-F1
#
_entry.id   AF-I3EGR0-F1
#
_cell.length_a   1.000
_cell.length_b   1.000
_cell.length_c   1.000
_cell.angle_alpha   90.00
_cell.angle_beta   90.00
_cell.angle_gamma   90.00
#
_symmetry.space_group_name_H-M   'P 1'
#
loop_
_entity.id
_entity.type
_entity.pdbx_description
1 polymer ?
#
loop_
_entity_poly.entity_id
_entity_poly.type
_entity_poly.pdbx_seq_one_letter_code
_entity_poly.pdbx_strand_id
1 'polypeptide(L)'
;NFIRAASKLYSGDMREEYNNKRNKNLIRIRHKPSSCRSLLEYVWTSNQLPPVGHDNMSIRKEFIIIIVALCKVYCNVGISAYKGLHTKEIGNGMCIKANGSISPIGEFISEKFNLMFAMRFLSSGVDANYSLSVTDDENSENNIKIESTRDYNKDVAYKKLSNEEESEEKEKKTTYLEDYHQTVIGMFPSLTGSLSIHTSNDDSFIRFLEFEHVSKHKIDILACLFLLAEGADIPLKVEHSKTGPMLVLKEIIAKSEKENKPENTQKSEEEKNKFFITMKGMCSIEKEDNTFKNKNVLQTRAADVINFFIDNKTNPDIREGGEYAEPRTYEEFKTGKFLNNARWLIQYYIFKYLDSEEKIIEFAKTVYSMLKECIEQKKSEGSNNEVKYLESIVDKCFVKSSNANTSNAKHRAGILTTIYKESPLEDVFPFSGSIDAPEYKAISSYNRKEDSFDSSNIYSNCVEAGLLSLFCCLAYDPKTKEYNIDHMGEVSPDLKRFFDTYNKQLETDTYEMHMEWSKVVADLENENIRYLKENRNELAPGIINMLYVIAEITGRYSEEEKSLKELNTLLEEEDDTKKDILFKKVKLYTKELILSLSKKYTVEENSKLARREIKIEILKMSKCSNI
;
A
#
# COMPACT_ATOMS: atom_id res chain seq x y z
N ASN A 1 16.99 31.97 24.33
CA ASN A 1 16.01 33.08 24.13
C ASN A 1 14.64 32.65 23.61
N PHE A 2 14.47 31.49 22.97
CA PHE A 2 13.14 30.90 22.68
C PHE A 2 12.48 30.28 23.94
N ILE A 3 13.28 29.75 24.87
CA ILE A 3 12.79 29.14 26.13
C ILE A 3 12.32 30.18 27.17
N ARG A 4 12.72 31.46 27.03
CA ARG A 4 12.33 32.52 27.99
C ARG A 4 11.01 33.24 27.62
N ALA A 5 10.47 32.99 26.43
CA ALA A 5 9.21 33.58 25.96
C ALA A 5 7.99 32.68 26.24
N ALA A 6 8.16 31.35 26.30
CA ALA A 6 7.07 30.42 26.58
C ALA A 6 6.62 30.41 28.06
N SER A 7 7.51 30.82 28.98
CA SER A 7 7.22 30.83 30.42
C SER A 7 6.39 32.04 30.91
N LYS A 8 6.06 33.01 30.04
CA LYS A 8 5.24 34.19 30.41
C LYS A 8 3.78 34.14 29.90
N LEU A 9 3.39 33.09 29.19
CA LEU A 9 2.00 32.89 28.72
C LEU A 9 1.19 31.93 29.60
N TYR A 10 1.80 31.33 30.63
CA TYR A 10 1.17 30.35 31.52
C TYR A 10 1.03 30.80 32.98
N SER A 11 1.23 32.09 33.28
CA SER A 11 0.96 32.65 34.61
C SER A 11 -0.01 33.83 34.51
N GLY A 12 -1.29 33.53 34.73
CA GLY A 12 -2.37 34.52 34.83
C GLY A 12 -3.63 33.85 35.37
N ASP A 13 -3.82 34.01 36.67
CA ASP A 13 -4.99 33.70 37.50
C ASP A 13 -6.33 33.42 36.80
N MET A 14 -7.05 32.40 37.27
CA MET A 14 -8.40 32.60 37.83
C MET A 14 -8.78 31.47 38.80
N ARG A 15 -9.09 31.89 40.03
CA ARG A 15 -9.68 31.09 41.12
C ARG A 15 -11.18 30.83 40.85
N GLU A 16 -11.61 29.68 41.39
CA GLU A 16 -12.92 29.34 41.97
C GLU A 16 -14.22 29.89 41.36
N GLU A 17 -15.13 28.97 40.99
CA GLU A 17 -16.36 28.75 41.78
C GLU A 17 -17.04 27.42 41.37
N TYR A 18 -17.24 26.56 42.36
CA TYR A 18 -18.05 25.35 42.28
C TYR A 18 -19.52 25.72 42.48
N ASN A 19 -20.44 25.25 41.60
CA ASN A 19 -21.80 24.94 42.04
C ASN A 19 -22.53 23.92 41.16
N ASN A 20 -23.20 23.01 41.88
CA ASN A 20 -23.92 21.81 41.47
C ASN A 20 -25.13 22.09 40.55
N LYS A 21 -25.35 21.26 39.51
CA LYS A 21 -26.65 20.57 39.22
C LYS A 21 -26.61 19.66 37.97
N ARG A 22 -27.04 18.42 38.20
CA ARG A 22 -27.46 17.35 37.28
C ARG A 22 -28.00 17.80 35.90
N ASN A 23 -27.46 17.24 34.83
CA ASN A 23 -28.08 16.24 33.93
C ASN A 23 -27.49 16.31 32.51
N LYS A 24 -27.26 15.11 31.93
CA LYS A 24 -27.08 14.81 30.50
C LYS A 24 -25.93 15.54 29.79
N ASN A 25 -24.93 14.79 29.31
CA ASN A 25 -24.54 14.77 27.89
C ASN A 25 -23.28 13.94 27.63
N LEU A 26 -23.32 13.25 26.50
CA LEU A 26 -22.22 12.75 25.68
C LEU A 26 -20.85 13.31 26.04
N ILE A 27 -19.95 12.43 26.47
CA ILE A 27 -18.51 12.73 26.47
C ILE A 27 -18.02 12.58 25.03
N ARG A 28 -17.98 13.72 24.33
CA ARG A 28 -17.31 13.87 23.04
C ARG A 28 -15.81 14.00 23.30
N ILE A 29 -15.10 12.87 23.35
CA ILE A 29 -13.63 12.90 23.47
C ILE A 29 -13.05 13.25 22.08
N ARG A 30 -12.57 14.50 21.95
CA ARG A 30 -11.69 14.90 20.85
C ARG A 30 -10.32 14.28 21.09
N HIS A 31 -10.00 13.19 20.42
CA HIS A 31 -8.63 12.69 20.37
C HIS A 31 -7.84 13.33 19.21
N LYS A 32 -6.66 13.84 19.54
CA LYS A 32 -5.59 14.15 18.58
C LYS A 32 -5.05 12.83 18.02
N PRO A 33 -4.81 12.69 16.71
CA PRO A 33 -4.20 11.49 16.16
C PRO A 33 -2.72 11.44 16.56
N SER A 34 -2.34 10.45 17.35
CA SER A 34 -0.96 10.11 17.68
C SER A 34 -0.49 8.93 16.80
N SER A 35 -0.31 9.17 15.50
CA SER A 35 0.16 8.15 14.54
C SER A 35 1.68 7.92 14.56
N CYS A 36 2.45 8.72 15.33
CA CYS A 36 3.90 8.52 15.44
C CYS A 36 4.30 7.50 16.52
N ARG A 37 3.40 7.08 17.42
CA ARG A 37 3.79 6.22 18.55
C ARG A 37 3.74 4.72 18.26
N SER A 38 2.81 4.23 17.45
CA SER A 38 2.56 2.78 17.32
C SER A 38 3.65 1.99 16.60
N LEU A 39 4.31 2.56 15.58
CA LEU A 39 5.46 1.92 14.90
C LEU A 39 6.74 1.96 15.75
N LEU A 40 6.90 3.04 16.54
CA LEU A 40 7.97 3.17 17.51
C LEU A 40 7.73 2.34 18.77
N GLU A 41 6.49 1.95 19.08
CA GLU A 41 6.19 1.04 20.18
C GLU A 41 6.32 -0.43 19.71
N TYR A 42 5.83 -0.80 18.53
CA TYR A 42 5.96 -2.21 18.08
C TYR A 42 7.40 -2.64 17.75
N VAL A 43 8.26 -1.71 17.29
CA VAL A 43 9.69 -1.99 17.03
C VAL A 43 10.55 -1.84 18.31
N TRP A 44 10.02 -1.24 19.39
CA TRP A 44 10.84 -0.87 20.57
C TRP A 44 10.23 -1.09 21.96
N THR A 45 8.99 -1.56 22.14
CA THR A 45 8.35 -1.72 23.47
C THR A 45 7.91 -3.14 23.84
N SER A 46 8.63 -4.16 23.41
CA SER A 46 8.73 -5.39 24.23
C SER A 46 9.84 -5.21 25.26
N ASN A 47 9.56 -4.41 26.30
CA ASN A 47 10.01 -4.54 27.70
C ASN A 47 9.84 -3.23 28.48
N GLN A 48 9.38 -3.36 29.73
CA GLN A 48 8.89 -2.32 30.63
C GLN A 48 10.01 -1.45 31.29
N LEU A 49 9.63 -0.20 31.67
CA LEU A 49 10.15 0.71 32.74
C LEU A 49 11.33 1.70 32.42
N PRO A 50 11.60 2.76 33.25
CA PRO A 50 11.09 4.15 33.16
C PRO A 50 12.23 5.21 32.94
N PRO A 51 11.97 6.54 32.88
CA PRO A 51 12.89 7.51 32.25
C PRO A 51 13.79 8.27 33.23
N VAL A 52 15.10 8.37 32.95
CA VAL A 52 15.95 9.46 33.48
C VAL A 52 17.10 9.82 32.52
N GLY A 53 17.31 11.13 32.31
CA GLY A 53 18.63 11.70 31.98
C GLY A 53 18.79 12.32 30.59
N HIS A 54 18.19 13.49 30.37
CA HIS A 54 18.47 14.37 29.24
C HIS A 54 19.88 14.97 29.34
N ASP A 55 20.72 14.75 28.31
CA ASP A 55 21.52 15.78 27.61
C ASP A 55 22.68 15.15 26.81
N ASN A 56 22.34 14.53 25.67
CA ASN A 56 23.14 14.42 24.42
C ASN A 56 22.48 13.50 23.36
N MET A 57 21.18 13.25 23.46
CA MET A 57 20.49 12.18 22.72
C MET A 57 19.40 12.62 21.74
N SER A 58 19.22 13.92 21.51
CA SER A 58 18.13 14.44 20.67
C SER A 58 18.46 14.40 19.15
N ILE A 59 19.65 14.83 18.74
CA ILE A 59 19.97 15.09 17.31
C ILE A 59 19.98 13.82 16.40
N ARG A 60 20.06 12.60 16.95
CA ARG A 60 20.18 11.36 16.13
C ARG A 60 18.98 10.44 16.16
N LYS A 61 18.20 10.45 17.24
CA LYS A 61 16.89 9.77 17.26
C LYS A 61 15.93 10.51 16.35
N GLU A 62 15.95 11.84 16.40
CA GLU A 62 15.21 12.68 15.46
C GLU A 62 15.66 12.39 14.03
N PHE A 63 16.94 12.20 13.70
CA PHE A 63 17.36 11.97 12.31
C PHE A 63 16.89 10.63 11.70
N ILE A 64 16.91 9.53 12.46
CA ILE A 64 16.40 8.23 11.98
C ILE A 64 14.86 8.20 12.03
N ILE A 65 14.24 8.81 13.04
CA ILE A 65 12.79 8.99 13.09
C ILE A 65 12.35 9.93 11.96
N ILE A 66 13.15 10.93 11.59
CA ILE A 66 12.94 11.82 10.46
C ILE A 66 13.16 11.06 9.16
N ILE A 67 14.14 10.16 9.02
CA ILE A 67 14.25 9.30 7.83
C ILE A 67 13.02 8.38 7.73
N VAL A 68 12.64 7.68 8.80
CA VAL A 68 11.48 6.77 8.82
C VAL A 68 10.14 7.53 8.67
N ALA A 69 10.04 8.78 9.16
CA ALA A 69 8.85 9.63 9.02
C ALA A 69 8.82 10.43 7.71
N LEU A 70 9.98 10.75 7.12
CA LEU A 70 10.10 11.35 5.78
C LEU A 70 9.86 10.31 4.70
N CYS A 71 10.23 9.04 4.92
CA CYS A 71 9.94 7.91 4.04
C CYS A 71 8.47 7.46 4.02
N LYS A 72 7.54 8.19 4.66
CA LYS A 72 6.11 7.83 4.74
C LYS A 72 5.17 8.86 4.08
N VAL A 73 5.53 9.39 2.91
CA VAL A 73 4.69 10.38 2.22
C VAL A 73 4.64 10.16 0.69
N TYR A 74 3.80 9.20 0.30
CA TYR A 74 2.99 9.11 -0.93
C TYR A 74 3.66 8.92 -2.31
N CYS A 75 3.09 7.89 -2.95
CA CYS A 75 3.10 7.42 -4.34
C CYS A 75 4.07 6.28 -4.66
N ASN A 76 3.47 5.08 -4.85
CA ASN A 76 4.11 3.92 -5.50
C ASN A 76 4.55 4.24 -6.95
N VAL A 77 4.15 5.37 -7.53
CA VAL A 77 4.56 5.86 -8.86
C VAL A 77 4.63 7.39 -8.89
N GLY A 78 5.83 7.95 -9.11
CA GLY A 78 6.02 9.38 -9.30
C GLY A 78 5.26 9.94 -10.53
N ILE A 79 4.84 11.22 -10.48
CA ILE A 79 4.16 11.88 -11.61
C ILE A 79 4.98 11.78 -12.92
N SER A 80 6.31 11.72 -12.82
CA SER A 80 7.24 11.60 -13.95
C SER A 80 6.92 10.36 -14.81
N ALA A 81 6.68 9.20 -14.20
CA ALA A 81 6.37 7.96 -14.90
C ALA A 81 5.05 8.05 -15.70
N TYR A 82 4.12 8.92 -15.29
CA TYR A 82 2.84 9.13 -16.00
C TYR A 82 2.89 10.22 -17.07
N LYS A 83 3.97 11.01 -17.14
CA LYS A 83 4.08 12.21 -17.97
C LYS A 83 4.02 11.93 -19.48
N GLY A 84 4.17 10.67 -19.91
CA GLY A 84 4.08 10.21 -21.30
C GLY A 84 2.89 9.30 -21.61
N LEU A 85 2.22 8.74 -20.60
CA LEU A 85 1.26 7.64 -20.77
C LEU A 85 0.11 7.99 -21.73
N HIS A 86 -0.40 9.22 -21.64
CA HIS A 86 -1.53 9.70 -22.45
C HIS A 86 -1.19 9.91 -23.94
N THR A 87 0.09 9.87 -24.30
CA THR A 87 0.55 10.01 -25.69
C THR A 87 0.84 8.68 -26.37
N LYS A 88 0.90 7.59 -25.59
CA LYS A 88 1.17 6.26 -26.14
C LYS A 88 -0.09 5.69 -26.80
N GLU A 89 0.09 5.16 -28.00
CA GLU A 89 -1.00 4.51 -28.73
C GLU A 89 -1.23 3.11 -28.16
N ILE A 90 -2.47 2.83 -27.77
CA ILE A 90 -2.89 1.49 -27.31
C ILE A 90 -3.41 0.63 -28.49
N GLY A 91 -3.65 1.25 -29.65
CA GLY A 91 -4.04 0.61 -30.90
C GLY A 91 -5.26 1.27 -31.54
N ASN A 92 -5.45 1.06 -32.85
CA ASN A 92 -6.52 1.68 -33.65
C ASN A 92 -6.53 3.23 -33.59
N GLY A 93 -5.36 3.86 -33.44
CA GLY A 93 -5.24 5.31 -33.31
C GLY A 93 -5.80 5.88 -32.01
N MET A 94 -5.99 5.05 -30.98
CA MET A 94 -6.47 5.48 -29.66
C MET A 94 -5.33 5.60 -28.64
N CYS A 95 -5.48 6.56 -27.74
CA CYS A 95 -4.63 6.80 -26.59
C CYS A 95 -5.48 6.88 -25.31
N ILE A 96 -4.84 6.68 -24.15
CA ILE A 96 -5.48 6.88 -22.85
C ILE A 96 -5.83 8.36 -22.69
N LYS A 97 -7.09 8.65 -22.34
CA LYS A 97 -7.53 10.02 -22.09
C LYS A 97 -6.95 10.52 -20.76
N ALA A 98 -6.21 11.63 -20.79
CA ALA A 98 -5.51 12.16 -19.61
C ALA A 98 -6.41 12.43 -18.39
N ASN A 99 -7.67 12.81 -18.60
CA ASN A 99 -8.63 13.08 -17.53
C ASN A 99 -9.76 12.05 -17.51
N GLY A 100 -9.49 10.84 -18.02
CA GLY A 100 -10.45 9.74 -18.11
C GLY A 100 -10.34 8.73 -16.97
N SER A 101 -11.29 7.80 -16.91
CA SER A 101 -11.38 6.74 -15.88
C SER A 101 -10.20 5.77 -15.84
N ILE A 102 -9.42 5.66 -16.93
CA ILE A 102 -8.20 4.82 -17.01
C ILE A 102 -6.92 5.64 -16.75
N SER A 103 -7.06 6.94 -16.49
CA SER A 103 -5.91 7.78 -16.17
C SER A 103 -5.56 7.65 -14.68
N PRO A 104 -4.29 7.41 -14.31
CA PRO A 104 -3.84 7.34 -12.91
C PRO A 104 -3.89 8.69 -12.17
N ILE A 105 -4.26 9.78 -12.86
CA ILE A 105 -4.27 11.14 -12.31
C ILE A 105 -5.26 11.26 -11.13
N GLY A 106 -6.42 10.62 -11.21
CA GLY A 106 -7.43 10.72 -10.15
C GLY A 106 -6.98 10.04 -8.86
N GLU A 107 -6.26 8.94 -9.00
CA GLU A 107 -5.78 8.10 -7.91
C GLU A 107 -4.53 8.70 -7.29
N PHE A 108 -3.64 9.26 -8.12
CA PHE A 108 -2.53 10.08 -7.65
C PHE A 108 -3.02 11.23 -6.75
N ILE A 109 -4.07 11.94 -7.18
CA ILE A 109 -4.69 12.98 -6.36
C ILE A 109 -5.27 12.40 -5.07
N SER A 110 -6.02 11.30 -5.17
CA SER A 110 -6.64 10.63 -4.01
C SER A 110 -5.59 10.18 -2.98
N GLU A 111 -4.43 9.74 -3.45
CA GLU A 111 -3.30 9.35 -2.62
C GLU A 111 -2.68 10.54 -1.90
N LYS A 112 -2.40 11.65 -2.60
CA LYS A 112 -1.89 12.88 -1.95
C LYS A 112 -2.86 13.43 -0.89
N PHE A 113 -4.16 13.16 -1.02
CA PHE A 113 -5.17 13.51 -0.03
C PHE A 113 -5.44 12.43 1.03
N ASN A 114 -4.75 11.29 1.02
CA ASN A 114 -4.99 10.16 1.94
C ASN A 114 -6.40 9.60 1.91
N LEU A 115 -7.11 9.69 0.79
CA LEU A 115 -8.54 9.37 0.79
C LEU A 115 -8.78 7.88 1.08
N MET A 116 -7.95 6.98 0.55
CA MET A 116 -8.05 5.55 0.85
C MET A 116 -7.64 5.23 2.30
N PHE A 117 -6.61 5.88 2.84
CA PHE A 117 -6.24 5.74 4.25
C PHE A 117 -7.40 6.16 5.16
N ALA A 118 -8.01 7.32 4.90
CA ALA A 118 -9.16 7.80 5.64
C ALA A 118 -10.34 6.84 5.53
N MET A 119 -10.60 6.32 4.32
CA MET A 119 -11.67 5.35 4.09
C MET A 119 -11.45 4.05 4.86
N ARG A 120 -10.23 3.50 4.84
CA ARG A 120 -9.92 2.21 5.45
C ARG A 120 -9.83 2.27 6.98
N PHE A 121 -9.32 3.36 7.55
CA PHE A 121 -8.96 3.40 8.98
C PHE A 121 -9.79 4.38 9.83
N LEU A 122 -10.42 5.37 9.20
CA LEU A 122 -11.14 6.47 9.88
C LEU A 122 -12.63 6.52 9.55
N SER A 123 -13.10 5.79 8.53
CA SER A 123 -14.51 5.74 8.17
C SER A 123 -15.34 5.09 9.28
N SER A 124 -16.53 5.64 9.53
CA SER A 124 -17.52 5.03 10.42
C SER A 124 -18.15 3.75 9.86
N GLY A 125 -17.90 3.44 8.58
CA GLY A 125 -18.33 2.20 7.95
C GLY A 125 -17.43 1.00 8.27
N VAL A 126 -16.34 1.19 9.01
CA VAL A 126 -15.44 0.13 9.47
C VAL A 126 -15.60 0.00 10.98
N ASP A 127 -15.94 -1.20 11.44
CA ASP A 127 -15.87 -1.56 12.85
C ASP A 127 -14.45 -2.02 13.18
N ALA A 128 -13.73 -1.15 13.88
CA ALA A 128 -12.31 -1.31 14.14
C ALA A 128 -12.08 -2.20 15.37
N ASN A 129 -11.24 -3.22 15.23
CA ASN A 129 -10.98 -4.17 16.32
C ASN A 129 -9.94 -3.61 17.29
N TYR A 130 -10.42 -2.92 18.33
CA TYR A 130 -9.57 -2.46 19.43
C TYR A 130 -9.67 -3.38 20.64
N SER A 131 -8.54 -3.60 21.30
CA SER A 131 -8.49 -4.10 22.66
C SER A 131 -7.92 -3.04 23.59
N LEU A 132 -8.50 -2.93 24.78
CA LEU A 132 -8.09 -2.00 25.81
C LEU A 132 -7.64 -2.80 27.02
N SER A 133 -6.37 -2.69 27.39
CA SER A 133 -5.85 -3.22 28.65
C SER A 133 -5.67 -2.08 29.64
N VAL A 134 -6.14 -2.30 30.86
CA VAL A 134 -5.98 -1.37 31.97
C VAL A 134 -5.18 -2.11 33.03
N THR A 135 -3.98 -1.64 33.31
CA THR A 135 -3.09 -2.18 34.34
C THR A 135 -2.94 -1.17 35.47
N ASP A 136 -3.14 -1.65 36.70
CA ASP A 136 -2.85 -0.90 37.92
C ASP A 136 -1.35 -1.04 38.20
N ASP A 137 -0.63 0.07 38.23
CA ASP A 137 0.79 0.11 38.56
C ASP A 137 0.93 0.67 39.97
N GLU A 138 0.92 -0.22 40.96
CA GLU A 138 0.98 0.10 42.40
C GLU A 138 2.21 0.96 42.78
N ASN A 139 3.22 1.09 41.88
CA ASN A 139 4.48 1.80 42.12
C ASN A 139 4.56 3.19 41.47
N SER A 140 3.52 3.70 40.80
CA SER A 140 3.52 5.04 40.21
C SER A 140 2.33 5.88 40.69
N GLU A 141 2.54 7.15 41.02
CA GLU A 141 1.47 8.07 41.51
C GLU A 141 0.29 8.24 40.52
N ASN A 142 0.40 7.72 39.29
CA ASN A 142 -0.70 7.57 38.33
C ASN A 142 -1.08 6.08 38.22
N ASN A 143 -1.89 5.60 39.18
CA ASN A 143 -2.31 4.19 39.39
C ASN A 143 -3.06 3.51 38.21
N ILE A 144 -3.07 4.05 37.00
CA ILE A 144 -3.77 3.44 35.87
C ILE A 144 -2.97 3.64 34.58
N LYS A 145 -2.34 2.56 34.11
CA LYS A 145 -1.80 2.48 32.75
C LYS A 145 -2.88 1.94 31.83
N ILE A 146 -3.28 2.75 30.84
CA ILE A 146 -4.22 2.34 29.80
C ILE A 146 -3.41 2.10 28.53
N GLU A 147 -3.41 0.87 28.05
CA GLU A 147 -2.83 0.49 26.77
C GLU A 147 -3.97 0.11 25.82
N SER A 148 -3.90 0.61 24.59
CA SER A 148 -4.84 0.25 23.53
C SER A 148 -4.08 -0.37 22.38
N THR A 149 -4.50 -1.56 21.96
CA THR A 149 -3.98 -2.21 20.75
C THR A 149 -5.11 -2.32 19.73
N ARG A 150 -4.77 -2.25 18.44
CA ARG A 150 -5.71 -2.47 17.34
C ARG A 150 -5.21 -3.65 16.52
N ASP A 151 -6.09 -4.59 16.23
CA ASP A 151 -5.81 -5.68 15.30
C ASP A 151 -6.49 -5.37 13.96
N TYR A 152 -5.74 -4.74 13.06
CA TYR A 152 -6.23 -4.30 11.76
C TYR A 152 -6.74 -5.45 10.87
N ASN A 153 -6.26 -6.68 11.09
CA ASN A 153 -6.71 -7.87 10.36
C ASN A 153 -8.09 -8.37 10.82
N LYS A 154 -8.55 -7.92 12.00
CA LYS A 154 -9.86 -8.24 12.56
C LYS A 154 -10.89 -7.12 12.36
N ASP A 155 -10.52 -6.05 11.67
CA ASP A 155 -11.48 -5.03 11.26
C ASP A 155 -12.54 -5.66 10.34
N VAL A 156 -13.79 -5.27 10.51
CA VAL A 156 -14.91 -5.73 9.69
C VAL A 156 -15.76 -4.54 9.26
N ALA A 157 -16.63 -4.74 8.26
CA ALA A 157 -17.64 -3.73 7.94
C ALA A 157 -18.56 -3.50 9.14
N TYR A 158 -18.86 -2.24 9.43
CA TYR A 158 -19.83 -1.89 10.45
C TYR A 158 -21.22 -2.35 10.00
N LYS A 159 -21.80 -3.29 10.74
CA LYS A 159 -23.15 -3.79 10.50
C LYS A 159 -24.15 -2.99 11.30
N LYS A 160 -25.07 -2.31 10.62
CA LYS A 160 -26.11 -1.56 11.30
C LYS A 160 -27.20 -2.55 11.72
N LEU A 161 -27.47 -2.64 13.02
CA LEU A 161 -28.62 -3.40 13.51
C LEU A 161 -29.90 -2.81 12.91
N SER A 162 -30.57 -3.55 12.03
CA SER A 162 -31.86 -3.16 11.48
C SER A 162 -32.91 -3.22 12.58
N ASN A 163 -33.60 -2.10 12.81
CA ASN A 163 -34.87 -2.14 13.52
C ASN A 163 -35.93 -2.60 12.51
N GLU A 164 -36.90 -3.41 12.96
CA GLU A 164 -37.93 -4.10 12.14
C GLU A 164 -38.83 -3.18 11.28
N GLU A 165 -38.63 -1.85 11.30
CA GLU A 165 -39.45 -0.84 10.63
C GLU A 165 -38.74 -0.11 9.46
N GLU A 166 -37.57 -0.54 9.01
CA GLU A 166 -36.88 0.11 7.88
C GLU A 166 -37.47 -0.30 6.50
N SER A 167 -37.68 0.68 5.62
CA SER A 167 -38.17 0.47 4.25
C SER A 167 -37.16 -0.28 3.37
N GLU A 168 -37.61 -1.12 2.43
CA GLU A 168 -36.78 -1.91 1.50
C GLU A 168 -35.64 -1.11 0.81
N GLU A 169 -35.88 0.16 0.47
CA GLU A 169 -34.85 1.02 -0.17
C GLU A 169 -33.72 1.41 0.79
N LYS A 170 -34.01 1.62 2.07
CA LYS A 170 -33.00 1.88 3.10
C LYS A 170 -32.22 0.63 3.46
N GLU A 171 -32.88 -0.52 3.46
CA GLU A 171 -32.25 -1.82 3.67
C GLU A 171 -31.23 -2.10 2.57
N LYS A 172 -31.62 -1.99 1.28
CA LYS A 172 -30.70 -2.12 0.13
C LYS A 172 -29.50 -1.17 0.20
N LYS A 173 -29.71 0.08 0.61
CA LYS A 173 -28.62 1.08 0.78
C LYS A 173 -27.67 0.71 1.91
N THR A 174 -28.20 0.17 3.00
CA THR A 174 -27.40 -0.28 4.15
C THR A 174 -26.56 -1.49 3.74
N THR A 175 -27.15 -2.46 3.02
CA THR A 175 -26.44 -3.63 2.48
C THR A 175 -25.30 -3.23 1.54
N TYR A 176 -25.51 -2.26 0.63
CA TYR A 176 -24.45 -1.79 -0.26
C TYR A 176 -23.23 -1.25 0.50
N LEU A 177 -23.45 -0.39 1.51
CA LEU A 177 -22.35 0.20 2.28
C LEU A 177 -21.61 -0.85 3.12
N GLU A 178 -22.34 -1.81 3.69
CA GLU A 178 -21.74 -2.94 4.41
C GLU A 178 -20.83 -3.76 3.49
N ASP A 179 -21.34 -4.18 2.33
CA ASP A 179 -20.58 -4.93 1.34
C ASP A 179 -19.42 -4.12 0.77
N TYR A 180 -19.62 -2.81 0.55
CA TYR A 180 -18.59 -1.89 0.09
C TYR A 180 -17.44 -1.80 1.07
N HIS A 181 -17.70 -1.54 2.36
CA HIS A 181 -16.65 -1.44 3.36
C HIS A 181 -15.97 -2.79 3.61
N GLN A 182 -16.70 -3.90 3.53
CA GLN A 182 -16.11 -5.23 3.60
C GLN A 182 -15.15 -5.48 2.43
N THR A 183 -15.53 -5.03 1.22
CA THR A 183 -14.70 -5.07 0.02
C THR A 183 -13.47 -4.18 0.16
N VAL A 184 -13.61 -2.96 0.70
CA VAL A 184 -12.46 -2.07 1.02
C VAL A 184 -11.46 -2.77 1.94
N ILE A 185 -11.93 -3.44 2.99
CA ILE A 185 -11.06 -4.19 3.92
C ILE A 185 -10.37 -5.36 3.20
N GLY A 186 -11.10 -6.08 2.35
CA GLY A 186 -10.58 -7.22 1.60
C GLY A 186 -9.55 -6.84 0.51
N MET A 187 -9.72 -5.68 -0.12
CA MET A 187 -8.81 -5.16 -1.16
C MET A 187 -7.64 -4.38 -0.57
N PHE A 188 -7.80 -3.76 0.62
CA PHE A 188 -6.78 -2.98 1.29
C PHE A 188 -6.52 -3.49 2.72
N PRO A 189 -5.88 -4.67 2.86
CA PRO A 189 -5.49 -5.21 4.14
C PRO A 189 -4.43 -4.34 4.84
N SER A 190 -4.27 -4.56 6.14
CA SER A 190 -3.23 -3.88 6.92
C SER A 190 -2.82 -4.74 8.10
N LEU A 191 -1.51 -4.99 8.25
CA LEU A 191 -0.97 -5.66 9.43
C LEU A 191 -0.57 -4.66 10.53
N THR A 192 0.01 -3.53 10.13
CA THR A 192 0.69 -2.58 11.03
C THR A 192 0.01 -1.20 11.09
N GLY A 193 -1.17 -1.05 10.49
CA GLY A 193 -1.85 0.25 10.36
C GLY A 193 -1.34 1.12 9.22
N SER A 194 -0.57 0.52 8.30
CA SER A 194 -0.20 1.13 7.01
C SER A 194 -1.12 0.59 5.92
N LEU A 195 -1.53 1.44 4.97
CA LEU A 195 -2.34 1.01 3.83
C LEU A 195 -1.50 0.08 2.95
N SER A 196 -2.04 -1.07 2.57
CA SER A 196 -1.38 -2.01 1.65
C SER A 196 -2.43 -2.76 0.84
N ILE A 197 -2.04 -3.24 -0.34
CA ILE A 197 -2.80 -4.27 -1.06
C ILE A 197 -2.25 -5.68 -0.76
N HIS A 198 -1.06 -5.77 -0.17
CA HIS A 198 -0.37 -7.02 0.12
C HIS A 198 -0.68 -7.51 1.54
N THR A 199 -0.84 -8.83 1.67
CA THR A 199 -1.14 -9.48 2.94
C THR A 199 -0.63 -10.92 2.92
N SER A 200 -0.37 -11.45 4.12
CA SER A 200 -0.09 -12.87 4.34
C SER A 200 -1.35 -13.74 4.39
N ASN A 201 -2.55 -13.15 4.28
CA ASN A 201 -3.80 -13.93 4.26
C ASN A 201 -3.90 -14.77 2.97
N ASP A 202 -3.99 -16.09 3.16
CA ASP A 202 -3.94 -17.10 2.09
C ASP A 202 -5.12 -17.06 1.10
N ASP A 203 -6.27 -16.50 1.49
CA ASP A 203 -7.48 -16.43 0.67
C ASP A 203 -7.78 -15.02 0.11
N SER A 204 -6.82 -14.10 0.26
CA SER A 204 -6.95 -12.70 -0.13
C SER A 204 -7.02 -12.47 -1.63
N PHE A 205 -7.58 -11.33 -2.05
CA PHE A 205 -7.74 -10.99 -3.47
C PHE A 205 -6.39 -10.86 -4.19
N ILE A 206 -5.41 -10.23 -3.55
CA ILE A 206 -4.04 -10.12 -4.10
C ILE A 206 -3.41 -11.50 -4.31
N ARG A 207 -3.52 -12.40 -3.32
CA ARG A 207 -2.96 -13.75 -3.36
C ARG A 207 -3.60 -14.56 -4.49
N PHE A 208 -4.91 -14.42 -4.68
CA PHE A 208 -5.62 -15.05 -5.79
C PHE A 208 -5.05 -14.62 -7.15
N LEU A 209 -4.81 -13.33 -7.37
CA LEU A 209 -4.24 -12.82 -8.63
C LEU A 209 -2.80 -13.27 -8.88
N GLU A 210 -2.05 -13.55 -7.82
CA GLU A 210 -0.63 -13.94 -7.87
C GLU A 210 -0.38 -15.43 -8.08
N PHE A 211 -1.39 -16.30 -7.94
CA PHE A 211 -1.22 -17.73 -8.23
C PHE A 211 -0.84 -17.96 -9.69
N GLU A 212 0.07 -18.90 -9.94
CA GLU A 212 0.60 -19.19 -11.27
C GLU A 212 -0.50 -19.53 -12.31
N HIS A 213 -1.54 -20.26 -11.92
CA HIS A 213 -2.65 -20.59 -12.81
C HIS A 213 -3.59 -19.42 -13.09
N VAL A 214 -3.52 -18.34 -12.32
CA VAL A 214 -4.33 -17.11 -12.42
C VAL A 214 -3.54 -15.96 -13.04
N SER A 215 -2.22 -15.91 -12.83
CA SER A 215 -1.35 -14.77 -13.13
C SER A 215 -1.40 -14.33 -14.60
N LYS A 216 -1.58 -15.28 -15.53
CA LYS A 216 -1.78 -15.01 -16.96
C LYS A 216 -3.09 -14.29 -17.31
N HIS A 217 -4.07 -14.29 -16.41
CA HIS A 217 -5.39 -13.68 -16.56
C HIS A 217 -5.60 -12.48 -15.62
N LYS A 218 -4.60 -12.07 -14.84
CA LYS A 218 -4.74 -10.97 -13.87
C LYS A 218 -5.25 -9.67 -14.51
N ILE A 219 -4.74 -9.32 -15.69
CA ILE A 219 -5.16 -8.11 -16.41
C ILE A 219 -6.59 -8.27 -16.95
N ASP A 220 -6.96 -9.45 -17.44
CA ASP A 220 -8.34 -9.74 -17.87
C ASP A 220 -9.32 -9.59 -16.69
N ILE A 221 -8.98 -10.13 -15.52
CA ILE A 221 -9.80 -10.05 -14.30
C ILE A 221 -9.97 -8.59 -13.88
N LEU A 222 -8.88 -7.82 -13.78
CA LEU A 222 -8.94 -6.40 -13.43
C LEU A 222 -9.75 -5.59 -14.45
N ALA A 223 -9.61 -5.87 -15.75
CA ALA A 223 -10.41 -5.23 -16.79
C ALA A 223 -11.91 -5.56 -16.66
N CYS A 224 -12.26 -6.80 -16.33
CA CYS A 224 -13.65 -7.18 -16.07
C CYS A 224 -14.22 -6.42 -14.86
N LEU A 225 -13.50 -6.35 -13.75
CA LEU A 225 -13.96 -5.63 -12.55
C LEU A 225 -14.12 -4.13 -12.81
N PHE A 226 -13.18 -3.52 -13.54
CA PHE A 226 -13.28 -2.14 -13.98
C PHE A 226 -14.55 -1.90 -14.82
N LEU A 227 -14.80 -2.76 -15.81
CA LEU A 227 -15.95 -2.64 -16.71
C LEU A 227 -17.28 -2.89 -16.00
N LEU A 228 -17.35 -3.85 -15.07
CA LEU A 228 -18.50 -4.08 -14.21
C LEU A 228 -18.78 -2.84 -13.33
N ALA A 229 -17.76 -2.23 -12.76
CA ALA A 229 -17.90 -1.00 -11.99
C ALA A 229 -18.38 0.19 -12.85
N GLU A 230 -17.95 0.28 -14.11
CA GLU A 230 -18.46 1.24 -15.11
C GLU A 230 -19.87 0.89 -15.62
N GLY A 231 -20.41 -0.28 -15.29
CA GLY A 231 -21.77 -0.71 -15.63
C GLY A 231 -21.92 -1.46 -16.96
N ALA A 232 -20.80 -1.91 -17.56
CA ALA A 232 -20.85 -2.80 -18.70
C ALA A 232 -21.25 -4.22 -18.29
N ASP A 233 -22.10 -4.86 -19.10
CA ASP A 233 -22.59 -6.21 -18.84
C ASP A 233 -21.58 -7.27 -19.31
N ILE A 234 -20.53 -7.48 -18.51
CA ILE A 234 -19.50 -8.47 -18.78
C ILE A 234 -19.95 -9.85 -18.27
N PRO A 235 -19.81 -10.93 -19.06
CA PRO A 235 -20.24 -12.28 -18.67
C PRO A 235 -19.21 -12.99 -17.76
N LEU A 236 -18.85 -12.32 -16.66
CA LEU A 236 -18.02 -12.84 -15.57
C LEU A 236 -18.91 -13.41 -14.47
N LYS A 237 -18.66 -14.63 -14.00
CA LYS A 237 -19.40 -15.27 -12.92
C LYS A 237 -18.49 -16.09 -12.01
N VAL A 238 -18.87 -16.17 -10.73
CA VAL A 238 -18.32 -17.15 -9.78
C VAL A 238 -19.29 -18.31 -9.66
N GLU A 239 -18.94 -19.45 -10.25
CA GLU A 239 -19.75 -20.66 -10.23
C GLU A 239 -19.29 -21.60 -9.11
N HIS A 240 -20.24 -22.28 -8.47
CA HIS A 240 -19.94 -23.25 -7.41
C HIS A 240 -19.87 -24.66 -8.00
N SER A 241 -18.73 -25.32 -7.88
CA SER A 241 -18.55 -26.72 -8.26
C SER A 241 -18.42 -27.62 -7.03
N LYS A 242 -18.48 -28.93 -7.24
CA LYS A 242 -18.13 -29.93 -6.21
C LYS A 242 -16.72 -29.75 -5.64
N THR A 243 -15.84 -29.05 -6.36
CA THR A 243 -14.42 -28.88 -6.00
C THR A 243 -14.08 -27.47 -5.47
N GLY A 244 -15.07 -26.59 -5.31
CA GLY A 244 -14.91 -25.21 -4.87
C GLY A 244 -15.41 -24.17 -5.88
N PRO A 245 -15.31 -22.87 -5.55
CA PRO A 245 -15.70 -21.78 -6.44
C PRO A 245 -14.77 -21.70 -7.66
N MET A 246 -15.34 -21.30 -8.79
CA MET A 246 -14.68 -21.21 -10.09
C MET A 246 -15.04 -19.89 -10.74
N LEU A 247 -14.03 -19.15 -11.17
CA LEU A 247 -14.20 -17.90 -11.91
C LEU A 247 -14.27 -18.21 -13.40
N VAL A 248 -15.39 -17.82 -14.01
CA VAL A 248 -15.68 -18.12 -15.42
C VAL A 248 -15.92 -16.80 -16.16
N LEU A 249 -15.16 -16.59 -17.23
CA LEU A 249 -15.45 -15.54 -18.20
C LEU A 249 -15.85 -16.19 -19.52
N LYS A 250 -17.08 -15.92 -19.96
CA LYS A 250 -17.57 -16.39 -21.26
C LYS A 250 -17.10 -15.47 -22.39
N GLU A 251 -16.99 -16.01 -23.59
CA GLU A 251 -16.70 -15.20 -24.79
C GLU A 251 -17.84 -14.19 -25.04
N ILE A 252 -17.46 -12.98 -25.43
CA ILE A 252 -18.37 -11.91 -25.83
C ILE A 252 -18.60 -12.08 -27.34
N ILE A 253 -19.56 -12.93 -27.71
CA ILE A 253 -19.78 -13.31 -29.12
C ILE A 253 -20.87 -12.43 -29.72
N ALA A 254 -20.53 -11.68 -30.79
CA ALA A 254 -21.54 -11.11 -31.66
C ALA A 254 -22.29 -12.23 -32.37
N LYS A 255 -23.62 -12.26 -32.28
CA LYS A 255 -24.42 -13.25 -33.00
C LYS A 255 -24.14 -13.06 -34.48
N SER A 256 -23.31 -13.92 -35.08
CA SER A 256 -23.07 -13.89 -36.52
C SER A 256 -24.41 -14.00 -37.22
N GLU A 257 -24.58 -13.25 -38.30
CA GLU A 257 -25.76 -13.27 -39.16
C GLU A 257 -26.26 -14.70 -39.30
N LYS A 258 -27.54 -14.91 -38.99
CA LYS A 258 -28.24 -16.17 -39.24
C LYS A 258 -28.18 -16.44 -40.74
N GLU A 259 -27.09 -17.02 -41.23
CA GLU A 259 -27.11 -17.71 -42.50
C GLU A 259 -28.17 -18.78 -42.37
N ASN A 260 -29.15 -18.70 -43.26
CA ASN A 260 -30.29 -19.60 -43.42
C ASN A 260 -29.86 -21.07 -43.33
N LYS A 261 -29.80 -21.62 -42.11
CA LYS A 261 -29.76 -23.06 -41.90
C LYS A 261 -31.19 -23.52 -41.64
N PRO A 262 -31.65 -24.54 -42.38
CA PRO A 262 -33.03 -25.00 -42.30
C PRO A 262 -33.36 -25.43 -40.87
N GLU A 263 -34.57 -25.08 -40.45
CA GLU A 263 -35.22 -25.53 -39.23
C GLU A 263 -35.14 -27.06 -39.13
N ASN A 264 -34.12 -27.57 -38.42
CA ASN A 264 -34.11 -28.85 -37.70
C ASN A 264 -32.69 -29.22 -37.26
N THR A 265 -32.07 -28.42 -36.39
CA THR A 265 -31.12 -28.94 -35.40
C THR A 265 -31.08 -27.98 -34.21
N GLN A 266 -31.84 -28.27 -33.16
CA GLN A 266 -31.58 -27.72 -31.82
C GLN A 266 -30.25 -28.30 -31.33
N LYS A 267 -29.14 -27.71 -31.76
CA LYS A 267 -27.89 -27.75 -31.01
C LYS A 267 -27.73 -26.37 -30.41
N SER A 268 -27.89 -26.31 -29.08
CA SER A 268 -27.42 -25.18 -28.28
C SER A 268 -26.02 -24.81 -28.74
N GLU A 269 -25.82 -23.60 -29.24
CA GLU A 269 -24.48 -23.04 -29.40
C GLU A 269 -23.84 -23.07 -28.01
N GLU A 270 -22.90 -23.99 -27.79
CA GLU A 270 -22.16 -24.07 -26.53
C GLU A 270 -21.38 -22.77 -26.37
N GLU A 271 -21.83 -21.91 -25.46
CA GLU A 271 -21.13 -20.69 -25.07
C GLU A 271 -19.70 -21.05 -24.68
N LYS A 272 -18.72 -20.61 -25.47
CA LYS A 272 -17.31 -20.88 -25.22
C LYS A 272 -16.82 -19.99 -24.08
N ASN A 273 -15.98 -20.58 -23.21
CA ASN A 273 -15.35 -19.85 -22.12
C ASN A 273 -14.02 -19.24 -22.61
N LYS A 274 -13.83 -17.93 -22.42
CA LYS A 274 -12.55 -17.25 -22.64
C LYS A 274 -11.52 -17.73 -21.62
N PHE A 275 -11.94 -17.88 -20.36
CA PHE A 275 -11.18 -18.63 -19.36
C PHE A 275 -12.09 -19.26 -18.30
N PHE A 276 -11.53 -20.26 -17.63
CA PHE A 276 -12.12 -20.93 -16.49
C PHE A 276 -11.03 -21.20 -15.46
N ILE A 277 -11.14 -20.57 -14.30
CA ILE A 277 -10.09 -20.54 -13.28
C ILE A 277 -10.65 -21.12 -11.99
N THR A 278 -9.97 -22.10 -11.41
CA THR A 278 -10.37 -22.58 -10.08
C THR A 278 -9.92 -21.57 -9.02
N MET A 279 -10.83 -21.16 -8.14
CA MET A 279 -10.54 -20.24 -7.02
C MET A 279 -10.02 -21.02 -5.81
N LYS A 280 -8.97 -21.80 -6.05
CA LYS A 280 -8.19 -22.50 -5.03
C LYS A 280 -6.72 -22.37 -5.36
N GLY A 281 -5.88 -22.24 -4.35
CA GLY A 281 -4.44 -22.20 -4.50
C GLY A 281 -3.73 -22.99 -3.42
N MET A 282 -2.54 -23.50 -3.73
CA MET A 282 -1.71 -24.19 -2.76
C MET A 282 -1.01 -23.17 -1.88
N CYS A 283 -1.26 -23.21 -0.58
CA CYS A 283 -0.62 -22.34 0.41
C CYS A 283 0.09 -23.17 1.48
N SER A 284 1.26 -22.70 1.90
CA SER A 284 1.96 -23.21 3.08
C SER A 284 1.34 -22.62 4.34
N ILE A 285 0.52 -23.40 5.03
CA ILE A 285 -0.16 -22.95 6.25
C ILE A 285 0.65 -23.35 7.47
N GLU A 286 0.87 -22.41 8.37
CA GLU A 286 1.47 -22.63 9.68
C GLU A 286 0.50 -23.41 10.60
N LYS A 287 1.01 -24.44 11.26
CA LYS A 287 0.27 -25.19 12.28
C LYS A 287 0.57 -24.67 13.68
N GLU A 288 -0.23 -25.11 14.65
CA GLU A 288 -0.04 -24.84 16.08
C GLU A 288 1.34 -25.28 16.63
N ASP A 289 2.02 -26.22 15.96
CA ASP A 289 3.39 -26.66 16.30
C ASP A 289 4.48 -25.89 15.53
N ASN A 290 4.14 -24.76 14.89
CA ASN A 290 4.99 -23.94 14.03
C ASN A 290 5.55 -24.68 12.79
N THR A 291 5.02 -25.86 12.46
CA THR A 291 5.37 -26.56 11.21
C THR A 291 4.48 -26.12 10.06
N PHE A 292 5.00 -26.11 8.83
CA PHE A 292 4.24 -25.73 7.65
C PHE A 292 3.64 -26.95 6.95
N LYS A 293 2.37 -26.85 6.54
CA LYS A 293 1.73 -27.85 5.67
C LYS A 293 1.11 -27.16 4.46
N ASN A 294 1.50 -27.67 3.29
CA ASN A 294 0.86 -27.29 2.05
C ASN A 294 -0.60 -27.78 2.05
N LYS A 295 -1.55 -26.85 1.89
CA LYS A 295 -2.98 -27.13 1.76
C LYS A 295 -3.57 -26.32 0.60
N ASN A 296 -4.52 -26.91 -0.11
CA ASN A 296 -5.35 -26.18 -1.05
C ASN A 296 -6.35 -25.30 -0.28
N VAL A 297 -6.16 -23.98 -0.35
CA VAL A 297 -7.02 -22.98 0.30
C VAL A 297 -8.02 -22.44 -0.72
N LEU A 298 -9.30 -22.46 -0.34
CA LEU A 298 -10.38 -21.83 -1.10
C LEU A 298 -10.25 -20.31 -0.98
N GLN A 299 -10.32 -19.62 -2.11
CA GLN A 299 -10.10 -18.18 -2.18
C GLN A 299 -11.42 -17.42 -1.95
N THR A 300 -12.01 -17.59 -0.75
CA THR A 300 -13.33 -17.08 -0.41
C THR A 300 -13.39 -15.55 -0.40
N ARG A 301 -12.45 -14.86 0.26
CA ARG A 301 -12.43 -13.39 0.25
C ARG A 301 -12.23 -12.83 -1.16
N ALA A 302 -11.39 -13.47 -1.97
CA ALA A 302 -11.24 -13.09 -3.38
C ALA A 302 -12.56 -13.24 -4.15
N ALA A 303 -13.33 -14.31 -3.91
CA ALA A 303 -14.64 -14.51 -4.51
C ALA A 303 -15.64 -13.44 -4.05
N ASP A 304 -15.64 -13.08 -2.76
CA ASP A 304 -16.50 -12.02 -2.22
C ASP A 304 -16.22 -10.66 -2.88
N VAL A 305 -14.93 -10.30 -3.05
CA VAL A 305 -14.52 -9.08 -3.76
C VAL A 305 -15.05 -9.08 -5.20
N ILE A 306 -14.91 -10.20 -5.93
CA ILE A 306 -15.38 -10.29 -7.31
C ILE A 306 -16.91 -10.21 -7.39
N ASN A 307 -17.61 -10.93 -6.51
CA ASN A 307 -19.07 -10.93 -6.46
C ASN A 307 -19.62 -9.54 -6.15
N PHE A 308 -18.98 -8.77 -5.27
CA PHE A 308 -19.36 -7.39 -4.99
C PHE A 308 -19.48 -6.54 -6.28
N PHE A 309 -18.51 -6.63 -7.19
CA PHE A 309 -18.55 -5.90 -8.46
C PHE A 309 -19.59 -6.45 -9.44
N ILE A 310 -19.77 -7.78 -9.46
CA ILE A 310 -20.81 -8.43 -10.29
C ILE A 310 -22.21 -7.97 -9.85
N ASP A 311 -22.48 -8.00 -8.55
CA ASP A 311 -23.78 -7.71 -7.96
C ASP A 311 -24.14 -6.22 -8.05
N ASN A 312 -23.13 -5.35 -8.03
CA ASN A 312 -23.32 -3.90 -8.07
C ASN A 312 -23.21 -3.28 -9.47
N LYS A 313 -23.07 -4.07 -10.54
CA LYS A 313 -22.92 -3.56 -11.91
C LYS A 313 -24.12 -2.73 -12.40
N THR A 314 -25.31 -2.91 -11.84
CA THR A 314 -26.52 -2.12 -12.18
C THR A 314 -26.97 -1.19 -11.06
N ASN A 315 -26.18 -1.02 -10.00
CA ASN A 315 -26.56 -0.21 -8.84
C ASN A 315 -26.67 1.28 -9.25
N PRO A 316 -27.85 1.92 -9.14
CA PRO A 316 -28.06 3.30 -9.57
C PRO A 316 -27.34 4.34 -8.69
N ASP A 317 -27.06 4.03 -7.42
CA ASP A 317 -26.47 4.99 -6.47
C ASP A 317 -25.03 5.34 -6.84
N ILE A 318 -24.34 4.45 -7.56
CA ILE A 318 -22.97 4.66 -8.05
C ILE A 318 -22.90 5.15 -9.49
N ARG A 319 -24.04 5.51 -10.11
CA ARG A 319 -24.15 5.99 -11.50
C ARG A 319 -24.35 7.51 -11.54
N GLU A 320 -24.36 8.10 -12.73
CA GLU A 320 -24.58 9.54 -12.91
C GLU A 320 -25.90 10.00 -12.25
N GLY A 321 -25.81 10.95 -11.30
CA GLY A 321 -26.96 11.45 -10.54
C GLY A 321 -27.32 10.61 -9.31
N GLY A 322 -26.66 9.48 -9.09
CA GLY A 322 -26.77 8.68 -7.87
C GLY A 322 -26.09 9.34 -6.66
N GLU A 323 -26.38 8.83 -5.46
CA GLU A 323 -25.89 9.39 -4.20
C GLU A 323 -24.36 9.38 -4.07
N TYR A 324 -23.71 8.34 -4.60
CA TYR A 324 -22.27 8.14 -4.57
C TYR A 324 -21.62 8.44 -5.92
N ALA A 325 -22.32 9.15 -6.82
CA ALA A 325 -21.78 9.52 -8.12
C ALA A 325 -20.46 10.32 -8.02
N GLU A 326 -19.64 10.24 -9.06
CA GLU A 326 -18.49 11.14 -9.19
C GLU A 326 -18.92 12.61 -9.15
N PRO A 327 -18.20 13.45 -8.38
CA PRO A 327 -18.60 14.83 -8.15
C PRO A 327 -18.37 15.68 -9.41
N ARG A 328 -19.38 16.46 -9.78
CA ARG A 328 -19.34 17.44 -10.87
C ARG A 328 -19.08 18.86 -10.36
N THR A 329 -19.27 19.08 -9.06
CA THR A 329 -19.06 20.37 -8.41
C THR A 329 -18.15 20.21 -7.19
N TYR A 330 -17.55 21.34 -6.77
CA TYR A 330 -16.74 21.37 -5.55
C TYR A 330 -17.57 21.05 -4.29
N GLU A 331 -18.85 21.46 -4.26
CA GLU A 331 -19.75 21.16 -3.15
C GLU A 331 -20.03 19.65 -3.03
N GLU A 332 -20.29 18.98 -4.16
CA GLU A 332 -20.41 17.51 -4.19
C GLU A 332 -19.12 16.82 -3.74
N PHE A 333 -17.95 17.29 -4.21
CA PHE A 333 -16.66 16.75 -3.80
C PHE A 333 -16.45 16.83 -2.28
N LYS A 334 -16.78 17.98 -1.66
CA LYS A 334 -16.66 18.18 -0.21
C LYS A 334 -17.50 17.21 0.63
N THR A 335 -18.56 16.63 0.06
CA THR A 335 -19.37 15.64 0.79
C THR A 335 -18.60 14.34 1.05
N GLY A 336 -17.59 14.04 0.23
CA GLY A 336 -16.84 12.78 0.29
C GLY A 336 -17.65 11.53 -0.09
N LYS A 337 -18.94 11.66 -0.44
CA LYS A 337 -19.82 10.52 -0.73
C LYS A 337 -19.34 9.66 -1.90
N PHE A 338 -18.69 10.27 -2.89
CA PHE A 338 -18.12 9.56 -4.04
C PHE A 338 -17.04 8.53 -3.65
N LEU A 339 -16.47 8.62 -2.44
CA LEU A 339 -15.53 7.63 -1.92
C LEU A 339 -16.21 6.29 -1.61
N ASN A 340 -17.55 6.23 -1.61
CA ASN A 340 -18.32 4.99 -1.54
C ASN A 340 -18.76 4.53 -2.95
N ASN A 341 -18.01 4.87 -4.00
CA ASN A 341 -18.29 4.44 -5.35
C ASN A 341 -17.37 3.27 -5.75
N ALA A 342 -17.97 2.18 -6.24
CA ALA A 342 -17.22 1.02 -6.73
C ALA A 342 -16.23 1.37 -7.86
N ARG A 343 -16.52 2.38 -8.70
CA ARG A 343 -15.60 2.87 -9.74
C ARG A 343 -14.30 3.39 -9.14
N TRP A 344 -14.41 4.27 -8.14
CA TRP A 344 -13.25 4.83 -7.45
C TRP A 344 -12.45 3.72 -6.73
N LEU A 345 -13.14 2.77 -6.10
CA LEU A 345 -12.49 1.65 -5.40
C LEU A 345 -11.62 0.80 -6.32
N ILE A 346 -12.18 0.31 -7.44
CA ILE A 346 -11.44 -0.57 -8.34
C ILE A 346 -10.33 0.18 -9.08
N GLN A 347 -10.56 1.43 -9.46
CA GLN A 347 -9.53 2.27 -10.07
C GLN A 347 -8.34 2.44 -9.11
N TYR A 348 -8.59 2.81 -7.86
CA TYR A 348 -7.52 2.96 -6.85
C TYR A 348 -6.73 1.67 -6.65
N TYR A 349 -7.41 0.52 -6.57
CA TYR A 349 -6.74 -0.78 -6.45
C TYR A 349 -5.89 -1.12 -7.68
N ILE A 350 -6.43 -0.92 -8.89
CA ILE A 350 -5.71 -1.17 -10.14
C ILE A 350 -4.41 -0.36 -10.18
N PHE A 351 -4.42 0.93 -9.84
CA PHE A 351 -3.19 1.74 -9.88
C PHE A 351 -2.24 1.49 -8.72
N LYS A 352 -2.73 0.97 -7.59
CA LYS A 352 -1.83 0.42 -6.56
C LYS A 352 -1.20 -0.91 -6.99
N TYR A 353 -1.89 -1.70 -7.81
CA TYR A 353 -1.41 -3.00 -8.30
C TYR A 353 -0.49 -2.90 -9.53
N LEU A 354 -0.80 -2.02 -10.47
CA LEU A 354 -0.03 -1.82 -11.70
C LEU A 354 1.13 -0.84 -11.44
N ASP A 355 2.31 -1.40 -11.19
CA ASP A 355 3.54 -0.69 -10.82
C ASP A 355 4.42 -0.26 -12.01
N SER A 356 3.94 -0.42 -13.26
CA SER A 356 4.71 -0.04 -14.45
C SER A 356 3.84 0.54 -15.57
N GLU A 357 4.46 1.38 -16.41
CA GLU A 357 3.80 1.99 -17.56
C GLU A 357 3.32 0.93 -18.57
N GLU A 358 4.12 -0.10 -18.80
CA GLU A 358 3.80 -1.23 -19.68
C GLU A 358 2.55 -1.96 -19.21
N LYS A 359 2.47 -2.27 -17.90
CA LYS A 359 1.33 -2.94 -17.28
C LYS A 359 0.05 -2.11 -17.42
N ILE A 360 0.14 -0.78 -17.28
CA ILE A 360 -1.00 0.13 -17.48
C ILE A 360 -1.45 0.17 -18.95
N ILE A 361 -0.51 0.19 -19.89
CA ILE A 361 -0.82 0.13 -21.33
C ILE A 361 -1.49 -1.19 -21.69
N GLU A 362 -0.99 -2.31 -21.16
CA GLU A 362 -1.57 -3.63 -21.35
C GLU A 362 -3.01 -3.68 -20.81
N PHE A 363 -3.24 -3.18 -19.61
CA PHE A 363 -4.58 -3.03 -19.04
C PHE A 363 -5.51 -2.20 -19.94
N ALA A 364 -5.05 -1.03 -20.39
CA ALA A 364 -5.83 -0.15 -21.27
C ALA A 364 -6.20 -0.83 -22.60
N LYS A 365 -5.27 -1.62 -23.18
CA LYS A 365 -5.52 -2.43 -24.38
C LYS A 365 -6.61 -3.46 -24.15
N THR A 366 -6.53 -4.19 -23.04
CA THR A 366 -7.51 -5.23 -22.68
C THR A 366 -8.91 -4.63 -22.49
N VAL A 367 -9.01 -3.51 -21.75
CA VAL A 367 -10.29 -2.78 -21.57
C VAL A 367 -10.87 -2.33 -22.91
N TYR A 368 -10.04 -1.75 -23.78
CA TYR A 368 -10.51 -1.30 -25.10
C TYR A 368 -10.99 -2.44 -25.99
N SER A 369 -10.29 -3.59 -25.99
CA SER A 369 -10.70 -4.79 -26.74
C SER A 369 -12.04 -5.32 -26.24
N MET A 370 -12.19 -5.49 -24.93
CA MET A 370 -13.43 -5.99 -24.32
C MET A 370 -14.62 -5.05 -24.59
N LEU A 371 -14.42 -3.73 -24.54
CA LEU A 371 -15.47 -2.77 -24.88
C LEU A 371 -15.90 -2.87 -26.34
N LYS A 372 -14.95 -3.06 -27.27
CA LYS A 372 -15.29 -3.27 -28.69
C LYS A 372 -16.12 -4.53 -28.90
N GLU A 373 -15.70 -5.64 -28.31
CA GLU A 373 -16.44 -6.91 -28.36
C GLU A 373 -17.87 -6.70 -27.82
N CYS A 374 -18.02 -6.01 -26.69
CA CYS A 374 -19.34 -5.68 -26.12
C CYS A 374 -20.18 -4.83 -27.07
N ILE A 375 -19.60 -3.79 -27.66
CA ILE A 375 -20.29 -2.90 -28.61
C ILE A 375 -20.77 -3.67 -29.83
N GLU A 376 -19.93 -4.55 -30.40
CA GLU A 376 -20.27 -5.38 -31.55
C GLU A 376 -21.39 -6.36 -31.22
N GLN A 377 -21.33 -7.01 -30.06
CA GLN A 377 -22.40 -7.88 -29.58
C GLN A 377 -23.71 -7.10 -29.43
N LYS A 378 -23.72 -5.97 -28.73
CA LYS A 378 -24.94 -5.17 -28.51
C LYS A 378 -25.49 -4.56 -29.80
N LYS A 379 -24.64 -4.26 -30.79
CA LYS A 379 -25.06 -3.90 -32.15
C LYS A 379 -25.79 -5.07 -32.83
N SER A 380 -25.27 -6.29 -32.72
CA SER A 380 -25.92 -7.49 -33.27
C SER A 380 -27.25 -7.83 -32.59
N GLU A 381 -27.41 -7.47 -31.31
CA GLU A 381 -28.64 -7.64 -30.53
C GLU A 381 -29.70 -6.56 -30.80
N GLY A 382 -29.35 -5.47 -31.50
CA GLY A 382 -30.25 -4.33 -31.74
C GLY A 382 -30.39 -3.38 -30.55
N SER A 383 -29.52 -3.49 -29.53
CA SER A 383 -29.58 -2.73 -28.28
C SER A 383 -28.92 -1.36 -28.40
N ASN A 384 -29.50 -0.46 -29.22
CA ASN A 384 -28.92 0.85 -29.53
C ASN A 384 -28.61 1.73 -28.30
N ASN A 385 -29.40 1.63 -27.23
CA ASN A 385 -29.15 2.42 -26.00
C ASN A 385 -27.92 1.90 -25.24
N GLU A 386 -27.75 0.58 -25.15
CA GLU A 386 -26.57 -0.03 -24.52
C GLU A 386 -25.31 0.26 -25.35
N VAL A 387 -25.41 0.22 -26.68
CA VAL A 387 -24.32 0.62 -27.58
C VAL A 387 -23.87 2.04 -27.30
N LYS A 388 -24.80 3.01 -27.22
CA LYS A 388 -24.48 4.41 -26.89
C LYS A 388 -23.85 4.54 -25.50
N TYR A 389 -24.32 3.75 -24.53
CA TYR A 389 -23.75 3.74 -23.19
C TYR A 389 -22.30 3.23 -23.19
N LEU A 390 -22.04 2.10 -23.84
CA LEU A 390 -20.69 1.54 -23.99
C LEU A 390 -19.76 2.49 -24.77
N GLU A 391 -20.24 3.13 -25.83
CA GLU A 391 -19.51 4.17 -26.56
C GLU A 391 -19.18 5.37 -25.64
N SER A 392 -20.08 5.73 -24.72
CA SER A 392 -19.79 6.77 -23.71
C SER A 392 -18.68 6.36 -22.72
N ILE A 393 -18.57 5.07 -22.38
CA ILE A 393 -17.47 4.55 -21.55
C ILE A 393 -16.15 4.63 -22.34
N VAL A 394 -16.17 4.30 -23.64
CA VAL A 394 -15.00 4.48 -24.52
C VAL A 394 -14.57 5.95 -24.53
N ASP A 395 -15.50 6.89 -24.67
CA ASP A 395 -15.20 8.32 -24.68
C ASP A 395 -14.70 8.86 -23.32
N LYS A 396 -15.09 8.23 -22.20
CA LYS A 396 -14.53 8.50 -20.88
C LYS A 396 -13.09 8.01 -20.76
N CYS A 397 -12.77 6.84 -21.32
CA CYS A 397 -11.49 6.18 -21.14
C CYS A 397 -10.42 6.60 -22.15
N PHE A 398 -10.83 6.83 -23.41
CA PHE A 398 -9.92 6.93 -24.55
C PHE A 398 -10.16 8.19 -25.38
N VAL A 399 -9.18 8.52 -26.19
CA VAL A 399 -9.22 9.63 -27.14
C VAL A 399 -8.40 9.28 -28.37
N LYS A 400 -8.79 9.78 -29.55
CA LYS A 400 -7.97 9.65 -30.76
C LYS A 400 -6.60 10.30 -30.55
N SER A 401 -5.54 9.69 -31.08
CA SER A 401 -4.16 10.15 -30.94
C SER A 401 -3.96 11.60 -31.41
N SER A 402 -4.68 12.02 -32.45
CA SER A 402 -4.70 13.42 -32.92
C SER A 402 -5.15 14.43 -31.86
N ASN A 403 -5.99 13.98 -30.91
CA ASN A 403 -6.61 14.80 -29.87
C ASN A 403 -6.00 14.57 -28.48
N ALA A 404 -5.10 13.58 -28.34
CA ALA A 404 -4.43 13.24 -27.09
C ALA A 404 -3.55 14.38 -26.55
N ASN A 405 -3.01 15.22 -27.45
CA ASN A 405 -2.12 16.35 -27.14
C ASN A 405 -2.83 17.71 -26.92
N THR A 406 -4.15 17.73 -26.74
CA THR A 406 -4.92 18.98 -26.55
C THR A 406 -4.59 19.70 -25.23
N SER A 407 -4.71 21.03 -25.21
CA SER A 407 -4.32 21.91 -24.10
C SER A 407 -4.95 21.56 -22.75
N ASN A 408 -6.18 21.01 -22.74
CA ASN A 408 -6.89 20.64 -21.52
C ASN A 408 -6.27 19.43 -20.77
N ALA A 409 -5.63 18.50 -21.49
CA ALA A 409 -4.91 17.38 -20.89
C ALA A 409 -3.62 17.85 -20.20
N LYS A 410 -2.88 18.75 -20.86
CA LYS A 410 -1.65 19.34 -20.31
C LYS A 410 -1.90 20.21 -19.07
N HIS A 411 -3.09 20.80 -18.94
CA HIS A 411 -3.37 21.72 -17.83
C HIS A 411 -3.39 21.03 -16.45
N ARG A 412 -4.03 19.85 -16.31
CA ARG A 412 -4.05 19.14 -15.02
C ARG A 412 -2.70 18.52 -14.66
N ALA A 413 -2.06 17.82 -15.60
CA ALA A 413 -0.72 17.28 -15.40
C ALA A 413 0.29 18.42 -15.09
N GLY A 414 0.17 19.56 -15.78
CA GLY A 414 0.97 20.76 -15.53
C GLY A 414 0.71 21.39 -14.16
N ILE A 415 -0.55 21.45 -13.69
CA ILE A 415 -0.89 21.90 -12.34
C ILE A 415 -0.31 20.95 -11.29
N LEU A 416 -0.47 19.63 -11.44
CA LEU A 416 0.07 18.66 -10.51
C LEU A 416 1.59 18.75 -10.46
N THR A 417 2.25 18.84 -11.62
CA THR A 417 3.69 19.10 -11.72
C THR A 417 4.06 20.44 -11.06
N THR A 418 3.18 21.44 -11.03
CA THR A 418 3.48 22.74 -10.40
C THR A 418 3.25 22.73 -8.89
N ILE A 419 2.22 22.04 -8.40
CA ILE A 419 1.88 21.93 -6.97
C ILE A 419 2.82 20.97 -6.26
N TYR A 420 3.06 19.81 -6.88
CA TYR A 420 3.92 18.74 -6.37
C TYR A 420 5.29 18.75 -7.05
N LYS A 421 5.70 19.93 -7.55
CA LYS A 421 6.98 20.12 -8.20
C LYS A 421 8.08 19.62 -7.30
N GLU A 422 9.00 18.90 -7.92
CA GLU A 422 10.34 18.56 -7.48
C GLU A 422 10.79 19.37 -6.26
N SER A 423 10.76 18.71 -5.09
CA SER A 423 11.18 19.32 -3.84
C SER A 423 12.63 19.80 -3.98
N PRO A 424 13.04 20.95 -3.42
CA PRO A 424 14.46 21.33 -3.41
C PRO A 424 15.36 20.37 -2.60
N LEU A 425 14.76 19.34 -1.97
CA LEU A 425 15.45 18.19 -1.36
C LEU A 425 15.59 16.99 -2.30
N GLU A 426 15.03 17.03 -3.50
CA GLU A 426 15.31 16.02 -4.52
C GLU A 426 16.81 15.86 -4.68
N ASP A 427 17.23 14.61 -4.79
CA ASP A 427 18.62 14.20 -4.98
C ASP A 427 19.54 14.30 -3.75
N VAL A 428 19.08 14.79 -2.59
CA VAL A 428 19.90 14.76 -1.36
C VAL A 428 19.86 13.37 -0.70
N PHE A 429 18.78 12.63 -0.92
CA PHE A 429 18.51 11.33 -0.32
C PHE A 429 17.81 10.44 -1.35
N PRO A 430 17.97 9.10 -1.33
CA PRO A 430 17.33 8.25 -2.32
C PRO A 430 15.80 8.31 -2.27
N PHE A 431 15.21 8.63 -1.12
CA PHE A 431 13.76 8.67 -0.87
C PHE A 431 13.24 10.11 -0.63
N SER A 432 13.76 11.07 -1.39
CA SER A 432 13.32 12.47 -1.31
C SER A 432 12.31 12.80 -2.41
N GLY A 433 11.36 13.70 -2.12
CA GLY A 433 10.45 14.23 -3.15
C GLY A 433 9.25 13.32 -3.38
N SER A 434 9.09 12.79 -4.59
CA SER A 434 8.04 11.83 -4.95
C SER A 434 8.50 10.37 -4.96
N ILE A 435 9.68 10.10 -4.42
CA ILE A 435 10.29 8.78 -4.37
C ILE A 435 10.15 8.24 -2.95
N ASP A 436 9.36 7.18 -2.79
CA ASP A 436 9.13 6.53 -1.51
C ASP A 436 10.21 5.47 -1.18
N ALA A 437 10.33 5.13 0.10
CA ALA A 437 11.12 3.97 0.49
C ALA A 437 10.37 2.67 0.11
N PRO A 438 11.08 1.60 -0.26
CA PRO A 438 10.47 0.31 -0.58
C PRO A 438 9.46 -0.15 0.48
N GLU A 439 8.23 -0.42 0.04
CA GLU A 439 7.18 -0.93 0.91
C GLU A 439 7.35 -2.44 1.11
N TYR A 440 6.85 -2.97 2.24
CA TYR A 440 6.82 -4.42 2.37
C TYR A 440 5.85 -5.03 1.34
N LYS A 441 6.23 -6.18 0.79
CA LYS A 441 5.45 -6.97 -0.16
C LYS A 441 5.37 -8.41 0.32
N ALA A 442 4.28 -9.07 -0.05
CA ALA A 442 4.19 -10.51 0.08
C ALA A 442 4.95 -11.13 -1.10
N ILE A 443 6.06 -11.85 -0.86
CA ILE A 443 6.90 -12.42 -1.93
C ILE A 443 7.11 -13.92 -1.77
N SER A 444 7.38 -14.60 -2.89
CA SER A 444 7.73 -16.02 -2.93
C SER A 444 9.04 -16.31 -2.21
N SER A 445 9.10 -17.46 -1.55
CA SER A 445 10.34 -17.95 -0.94
C SER A 445 11.36 -18.34 -2.00
N TYR A 446 12.61 -17.94 -1.79
CA TYR A 446 13.76 -18.28 -2.60
C TYR A 446 14.47 -19.52 -2.06
N ASN A 447 14.74 -20.49 -2.94
CA ASN A 447 15.59 -21.64 -2.65
C ASN A 447 16.99 -21.38 -3.24
N ARG A 448 17.94 -21.04 -2.37
CA ARG A 448 19.32 -20.74 -2.75
C ARG A 448 20.05 -21.92 -3.40
N LYS A 449 19.72 -23.17 -3.03
CA LYS A 449 20.38 -24.37 -3.58
C LYS A 449 19.95 -24.67 -5.01
N GLU A 450 18.68 -24.43 -5.32
CA GLU A 450 18.09 -24.69 -6.64
C GLU A 450 18.06 -23.44 -7.53
N ASP A 451 18.40 -22.27 -6.98
CA ASP A 451 18.26 -20.95 -7.60
C ASP A 451 16.85 -20.74 -8.18
N SER A 452 15.83 -21.07 -7.39
CA SER A 452 14.43 -21.08 -7.82
C SER A 452 13.51 -20.44 -6.78
N PHE A 453 12.32 -20.01 -7.19
CA PHE A 453 11.31 -19.46 -6.30
C PHE A 453 10.14 -20.42 -6.13
N ASP A 454 9.66 -20.57 -4.89
CA ASP A 454 8.48 -21.34 -4.54
C ASP A 454 7.27 -20.40 -4.33
N SER A 455 6.39 -20.34 -5.33
CA SER A 455 5.16 -19.52 -5.30
C SER A 455 4.11 -20.02 -4.32
N SER A 456 4.23 -21.26 -3.83
CA SER A 456 3.33 -21.83 -2.82
C SER A 456 3.64 -21.34 -1.40
N ASN A 457 4.89 -20.93 -1.15
CA ASN A 457 5.35 -20.43 0.13
C ASN A 457 5.69 -18.93 0.06
N ILE A 458 4.71 -18.09 0.38
CA ILE A 458 4.87 -16.63 0.42
C ILE A 458 5.06 -16.15 1.86
N TYR A 459 5.87 -15.10 2.04
CA TYR A 459 6.04 -14.42 3.32
C TYR A 459 5.98 -12.90 3.17
N SER A 460 5.74 -12.20 4.27
CA SER A 460 5.74 -10.73 4.33
C SER A 460 7.15 -10.22 4.56
N ASN A 461 7.77 -9.60 3.56
CA ASN A 461 9.20 -9.25 3.60
C ASN A 461 9.51 -7.95 4.37
N CYS A 462 8.85 -7.71 5.50
CA CYS A 462 8.92 -6.44 6.24
C CYS A 462 10.34 -6.06 6.66
N VAL A 463 11.11 -7.01 7.19
CA VAL A 463 12.48 -6.77 7.67
C VAL A 463 13.42 -6.58 6.48
N GLU A 464 13.22 -7.39 5.45
CA GLU A 464 13.97 -7.39 4.20
C GLU A 464 13.79 -6.06 3.46
N ALA A 465 12.55 -5.55 3.33
CA ALA A 465 12.25 -4.25 2.73
C ALA A 465 12.86 -3.09 3.54
N GLY A 466 12.88 -3.21 4.88
CA GLY A 466 13.59 -2.28 5.76
C GLY A 466 15.11 -2.28 5.52
N LEU A 467 15.70 -3.46 5.35
CA LEU A 467 17.12 -3.60 5.01
C LEU A 467 17.41 -3.07 3.60
N LEU A 468 16.55 -3.33 2.61
CA LEU A 468 16.68 -2.77 1.26
C LEU A 468 16.70 -1.24 1.32
N SER A 469 15.74 -0.66 2.03
CA SER A 469 15.64 0.78 2.24
C SER A 469 16.94 1.34 2.83
N LEU A 470 17.47 0.70 3.88
CA LEU A 470 18.71 1.08 4.52
C LEU A 470 19.90 1.02 3.55
N PHE A 471 20.05 -0.06 2.78
CA PHE A 471 21.14 -0.22 1.83
C PHE A 471 21.07 0.78 0.67
N CYS A 472 19.88 1.10 0.19
CA CYS A 472 19.69 2.21 -0.74
C CYS A 472 20.22 3.52 -0.15
N CYS A 473 19.94 3.82 1.13
CA CYS A 473 20.50 5.01 1.80
C CYS A 473 22.02 4.99 1.90
N LEU A 474 22.61 3.84 2.21
CA LEU A 474 24.06 3.69 2.35
C LEU A 474 24.78 3.79 1.01
N ALA A 475 24.20 3.23 -0.05
CA ALA A 475 24.79 3.18 -1.38
C ALA A 475 24.60 4.48 -2.19
N TYR A 476 23.60 5.29 -1.87
CA TYR A 476 23.23 6.45 -2.69
C TYR A 476 24.33 7.52 -2.74
N ASP A 477 24.74 7.88 -3.95
CA ASP A 477 25.60 9.03 -4.20
C ASP A 477 24.77 10.23 -4.72
N PRO A 478 24.58 11.30 -3.93
CA PRO A 478 23.82 12.47 -4.36
C PRO A 478 24.48 13.24 -5.51
N LYS A 479 25.78 13.03 -5.80
CA LYS A 479 26.46 13.67 -6.93
C LYS A 479 26.13 13.00 -8.26
N THR A 480 26.12 11.67 -8.30
CA THR A 480 25.85 10.90 -9.52
C THR A 480 24.37 10.52 -9.65
N LYS A 481 23.60 10.59 -8.55
CA LYS A 481 22.22 10.12 -8.42
C LYS A 481 22.07 8.61 -8.65
N GLU A 482 23.12 7.87 -8.32
CA GLU A 482 23.22 6.42 -8.51
C GLU A 482 23.66 5.76 -7.20
N TYR A 483 23.32 4.48 -7.05
CA TYR A 483 23.80 3.64 -5.96
C TYR A 483 25.18 3.09 -6.31
N ASN A 484 26.12 3.26 -5.39
CA ASN A 484 27.47 2.72 -5.47
C ASN A 484 27.86 2.11 -4.12
N ILE A 485 28.37 0.89 -4.14
CA ILE A 485 28.74 0.14 -2.94
C ILE A 485 30.26 -0.09 -2.81
N ASP A 486 31.09 0.47 -3.70
CA ASP A 486 32.55 0.25 -3.71
C ASP A 486 33.22 0.68 -2.39
N HIS A 487 32.62 1.66 -1.72
CA HIS A 487 33.10 2.18 -0.44
C HIS A 487 32.79 1.27 0.76
N MET A 488 31.95 0.24 0.59
CA MET A 488 31.50 -0.63 1.69
C MET A 488 32.49 -1.77 2.00
N GLY A 489 33.45 -2.05 1.09
CA GLY A 489 34.46 -3.09 1.24
C GLY A 489 34.12 -4.36 0.46
N GLU A 490 34.50 -5.52 0.99
CA GLU A 490 34.26 -6.84 0.39
C GLU A 490 32.81 -7.31 0.65
N VAL A 491 31.87 -6.72 -0.06
CA VAL A 491 30.44 -7.09 -0.03
C VAL A 491 30.17 -8.47 -0.63
N SER A 492 29.04 -9.08 -0.28
CA SER A 492 28.64 -10.37 -0.83
C SER A 492 28.40 -10.29 -2.36
N PRO A 493 28.63 -11.40 -3.11
CA PRO A 493 28.36 -11.44 -4.54
C PRO A 493 26.91 -11.12 -4.91
N ASP A 494 25.96 -11.50 -4.07
CA ASP A 494 24.53 -11.22 -4.30
C ASP A 494 24.21 -9.73 -4.11
N LEU A 495 24.75 -9.09 -3.07
CA LEU A 495 24.58 -7.65 -2.84
C LEU A 495 25.17 -6.85 -4.00
N LYS A 496 26.34 -7.27 -4.50
CA LYS A 496 26.97 -6.66 -5.67
C LYS A 496 26.13 -6.80 -6.93
N ARG A 497 25.68 -8.02 -7.25
CA ARG A 497 24.80 -8.27 -8.41
C ARG A 497 23.51 -7.45 -8.36
N PHE A 498 22.92 -7.32 -7.16
CA PHE A 498 21.72 -6.51 -6.97
C PHE A 498 21.97 -5.05 -7.34
N PHE A 499 22.97 -4.40 -6.75
CA PHE A 499 23.25 -2.99 -7.06
C PHE A 499 23.85 -2.77 -8.45
N ASP A 500 24.54 -3.73 -9.05
CA ASP A 500 24.94 -3.66 -10.47
C ASP A 500 23.72 -3.61 -11.41
N THR A 501 22.63 -4.29 -11.03
CA THR A 501 21.36 -4.34 -11.78
C THR A 501 20.48 -3.12 -11.49
N TYR A 502 20.37 -2.74 -10.21
CA TYR A 502 19.51 -1.68 -9.70
C TYR A 502 20.36 -0.50 -9.19
N ASN A 503 21.21 0.07 -10.04
CA ASN A 503 22.14 1.15 -9.67
C ASN A 503 21.56 2.57 -9.74
N LYS A 504 20.32 2.76 -10.21
CA LYS A 504 19.72 4.10 -10.34
C LYS A 504 18.71 4.34 -9.24
N GLN A 505 18.56 5.61 -8.87
CA GLN A 505 17.52 6.03 -7.95
C GLN A 505 16.16 5.50 -8.41
N LEU A 506 15.51 4.73 -7.53
CA LEU A 506 14.28 4.05 -7.83
C LEU A 506 13.15 5.08 -7.94
N GLU A 507 12.48 5.20 -9.08
CA GLU A 507 11.22 5.96 -9.10
C GLU A 507 10.11 5.21 -8.33
N THR A 508 10.20 3.87 -8.30
CA THR A 508 9.22 2.93 -7.71
C THR A 508 9.88 1.60 -7.33
N ASP A 509 9.42 0.93 -6.28
CA ASP A 509 9.82 -0.42 -5.92
C ASP A 509 8.92 -1.47 -6.62
N THR A 510 9.48 -2.32 -7.49
CA THR A 510 8.71 -3.34 -8.22
C THR A 510 8.71 -4.70 -7.52
N TYR A 511 7.69 -5.53 -7.75
CA TYR A 511 7.65 -6.90 -7.19
C TYR A 511 8.92 -7.69 -7.54
N GLU A 512 9.38 -7.58 -8.78
CA GLU A 512 10.57 -8.26 -9.28
C GLU A 512 11.85 -7.81 -8.55
N MET A 513 11.95 -6.53 -8.18
CA MET A 513 13.07 -6.02 -7.39
C MET A 513 13.10 -6.65 -5.98
N HIS A 514 11.93 -6.80 -5.33
CA HIS A 514 11.87 -7.47 -4.02
C HIS A 514 12.24 -8.96 -4.11
N MET A 515 11.89 -9.63 -5.21
CA MET A 515 12.31 -11.00 -5.48
C MET A 515 13.83 -11.07 -5.62
N GLU A 516 14.45 -10.20 -6.41
CA GLU A 516 15.92 -10.14 -6.52
C GLU A 516 16.61 -9.77 -5.20
N TRP A 517 16.02 -8.85 -4.41
CA TRP A 517 16.53 -8.50 -3.09
C TRP A 517 16.48 -9.68 -2.12
N SER A 518 15.46 -10.53 -2.18
CA SER A 518 15.39 -11.73 -1.33
C SER A 518 16.57 -12.67 -1.54
N LYS A 519 17.16 -12.72 -2.74
CA LYS A 519 18.39 -13.51 -3.01
C LYS A 519 19.59 -12.98 -2.23
N VAL A 520 19.57 -11.73 -1.77
CA VAL A 520 20.65 -11.12 -0.97
C VAL A 520 20.57 -11.57 0.49
N VAL A 521 19.35 -11.75 1.03
CA VAL A 521 19.12 -11.89 2.48
C VAL A 521 18.51 -13.23 2.92
N ALA A 522 17.97 -14.02 2.00
CA ALA A 522 17.41 -15.34 2.28
C ALA A 522 18.49 -16.42 2.35
N ASP A 523 18.28 -17.41 3.23
CA ASP A 523 19.11 -18.61 3.41
C ASP A 523 20.61 -18.29 3.50
N LEU A 524 20.97 -17.29 4.32
CA LEU A 524 22.36 -16.94 4.59
C LEU A 524 23.02 -18.04 5.44
N GLU A 525 24.31 -18.29 5.21
CA GLU A 525 25.07 -19.38 5.86
C GLU A 525 25.23 -19.18 7.37
N ASN A 526 25.19 -17.93 7.84
CA ASN A 526 25.34 -17.59 9.24
C ASN A 526 24.18 -18.12 10.10
N GLU A 527 24.48 -19.12 10.93
CA GLU A 527 23.52 -19.79 11.82
C GLU A 527 22.95 -18.85 12.89
N ASN A 528 23.60 -17.72 13.19
CA ASN A 528 23.12 -16.76 14.18
C ASN A 528 22.01 -15.85 13.64
N ILE A 529 21.84 -15.80 12.31
CA ILE A 529 20.73 -15.09 11.69
C ILE A 529 19.45 -15.91 11.89
N ARG A 530 18.47 -15.27 12.54
CA ARG A 530 17.19 -15.87 12.88
C ARG A 530 16.16 -15.58 11.80
N TYR A 531 15.44 -16.63 11.40
CA TYR A 531 14.32 -16.58 10.49
C TYR A 531 13.08 -17.15 11.19
N LEU A 532 11.90 -16.64 10.86
CA LEU A 532 10.61 -17.13 11.36
C LEU A 532 10.23 -18.47 10.72
N LYS A 533 10.67 -18.71 9.48
CA LYS A 533 10.36 -19.92 8.72
C LYS A 533 11.57 -20.85 8.62
N GLU A 534 11.30 -22.16 8.63
CA GLU A 534 12.32 -23.22 8.49
C GLU A 534 13.11 -23.11 7.17
N ASN A 535 12.48 -22.61 6.11
CA ASN A 535 13.14 -22.38 4.82
C ASN A 535 14.05 -21.14 4.79
N ARG A 536 14.27 -20.48 5.94
CA ARG A 536 15.18 -19.33 6.11
C ARG A 536 14.92 -18.17 5.14
N ASN A 537 13.65 -17.88 4.86
CA ASN A 537 13.27 -16.80 3.94
C ASN A 537 12.69 -15.56 4.63
N GLU A 538 11.95 -15.72 5.73
CA GLU A 538 11.35 -14.62 6.47
C GLU A 538 12.20 -14.28 7.70
N LEU A 539 12.89 -13.15 7.69
CA LEU A 539 13.76 -12.71 8.79
C LEU A 539 12.95 -12.42 10.05
N ALA A 540 13.43 -12.90 11.19
CA ALA A 540 12.87 -12.54 12.48
C ALA A 540 13.09 -11.03 12.75
N PRO A 541 12.08 -10.29 13.22
CA PRO A 541 12.23 -8.88 13.52
C PRO A 541 13.19 -8.68 14.71
N GLY A 542 14.03 -7.64 14.63
CA GLY A 542 14.88 -7.22 15.74
C GLY A 542 16.20 -6.59 15.27
N ILE A 543 16.62 -5.50 15.94
CA ILE A 543 17.82 -4.75 15.53
C ILE A 543 19.08 -5.61 15.57
N ILE A 544 19.25 -6.48 16.56
CA ILE A 544 20.42 -7.37 16.66
C ILE A 544 20.44 -8.35 15.48
N ASN A 545 19.29 -8.92 15.11
CA ASN A 545 19.19 -9.81 13.95
C ASN A 545 19.54 -9.07 12.65
N MET A 546 19.02 -7.84 12.47
CA MET A 546 19.38 -7.00 11.32
C MET A 546 20.89 -6.69 11.28
N LEU A 547 21.53 -6.48 12.43
CA LEU A 547 22.98 -6.24 12.51
C LEU A 547 23.78 -7.48 12.07
N TYR A 548 23.35 -8.69 12.46
CA TYR A 548 23.95 -9.93 11.93
C TYR A 548 23.83 -10.01 10.41
N VAL A 549 22.65 -9.72 9.86
CA VAL A 549 22.44 -9.71 8.39
C VAL A 549 23.35 -8.69 7.70
N ILE A 550 23.41 -7.44 8.22
CA ILE A 550 24.26 -6.39 7.65
C ILE A 550 25.73 -6.81 7.68
N ALA A 551 26.22 -7.33 8.80
CA ALA A 551 27.61 -7.78 8.93
C ALA A 551 27.92 -8.93 7.97
N GLU A 552 27.00 -9.86 7.78
CA GLU A 552 27.14 -10.99 6.85
C GLU A 552 27.25 -10.51 5.40
N ILE A 553 26.27 -9.75 4.91
CA ILE A 553 26.22 -9.36 3.49
C ILE A 553 27.25 -8.29 3.11
N THR A 554 27.88 -7.65 4.10
CA THR A 554 29.01 -6.71 3.89
C THR A 554 30.37 -7.35 4.15
N GLY A 555 30.43 -8.67 4.39
CA GLY A 555 31.69 -9.41 4.58
C GLY A 555 32.41 -9.14 5.91
N ARG A 556 31.73 -8.52 6.88
CA ARG A 556 32.31 -8.08 8.16
C ARG A 556 32.09 -9.05 9.32
N TYR A 557 31.24 -10.06 9.13
CA TYR A 557 30.83 -10.93 10.22
C TYR A 557 32.01 -11.61 10.93
N SER A 558 33.03 -12.07 10.20
CA SER A 558 34.21 -12.73 10.78
C SER A 558 35.01 -11.83 11.73
N GLU A 559 35.07 -10.53 11.44
CA GLU A 559 35.76 -9.54 12.29
C GLU A 559 34.91 -9.10 13.48
N GLU A 560 33.58 -9.07 13.29
CA GLU A 560 32.63 -8.48 14.23
C GLU A 560 31.85 -9.51 15.06
N GLU A 561 32.04 -10.82 14.80
CA GLU A 561 31.34 -11.95 15.41
C GLU A 561 31.32 -11.87 16.94
N LYS A 562 32.48 -11.56 17.55
CA LYS A 562 32.61 -11.49 19.02
C LYS A 562 31.70 -10.40 19.61
N SER A 563 31.65 -9.24 18.96
CA SER A 563 30.83 -8.11 19.41
C SER A 563 29.34 -8.43 19.27
N LEU A 564 28.93 -9.03 18.14
CA LEU A 564 27.55 -9.43 17.91
C LEU A 564 27.08 -10.52 18.87
N LYS A 565 27.92 -11.54 19.14
CA LYS A 565 27.62 -12.58 20.13
C LYS A 565 27.46 -12.01 21.54
N GLU A 566 28.28 -11.04 21.92
CA GLU A 566 28.13 -10.34 23.21
C GLU A 566 26.78 -9.61 23.31
N LEU A 567 26.31 -8.96 22.24
CA LEU A 567 24.98 -8.33 22.22
C LEU A 567 23.87 -9.37 22.41
N ASN A 568 23.98 -10.55 21.78
CA ASN A 568 22.98 -11.61 21.93
C ASN A 568 22.99 -12.21 23.35
N THR A 569 24.17 -12.43 23.95
CA THR A 569 24.26 -12.87 25.35
C THR A 569 23.58 -11.88 26.30
N LEU A 570 23.83 -10.58 26.14
CA LEU A 570 23.20 -9.54 26.96
C LEU A 570 21.68 -9.44 26.75
N LEU A 571 21.16 -9.84 25.58
CA LEU A 571 19.73 -9.87 25.29
C LEU A 571 19.01 -10.98 26.06
N GLU A 572 19.66 -12.11 26.27
CA GLU A 572 19.11 -13.29 26.96
C GLU A 572 19.12 -13.16 28.50
N GLU A 573 19.71 -12.08 29.03
CA GLU A 573 19.79 -11.83 30.47
C GLU A 573 18.60 -11.00 30.99
N GLU A 574 17.91 -11.48 32.02
CA GLU A 574 16.70 -10.84 32.59
C GLU A 574 16.98 -9.65 33.53
N ASP A 575 18.24 -9.22 33.67
CA ASP A 575 18.66 -8.15 34.60
C ASP A 575 18.45 -6.75 34.00
N ASP A 576 17.60 -5.93 34.63
CA ASP A 576 17.30 -4.56 34.20
C ASP A 576 18.53 -3.66 34.10
N THR A 577 19.55 -3.85 34.94
CA THR A 577 20.79 -3.06 34.86
C THR A 577 21.61 -3.38 33.61
N LYS A 578 21.46 -4.60 33.08
CA LYS A 578 22.13 -5.06 31.86
C LYS A 578 21.40 -4.66 30.60
N LYS A 579 20.07 -4.41 30.66
CA LYS A 579 19.31 -3.82 29.55
C LYS A 579 19.87 -2.45 29.15
N ASP A 580 20.19 -1.60 30.12
CA ASP A 580 20.83 -0.29 29.84
C ASP A 580 22.20 -0.41 29.16
N ILE A 581 22.99 -1.40 29.58
CA ILE A 581 24.29 -1.70 28.98
C ILE A 581 24.10 -2.20 27.54
N LEU A 582 23.15 -3.11 27.32
CA LEU A 582 22.78 -3.60 26.00
C LEU A 582 22.39 -2.46 25.07
N PHE A 583 21.47 -1.58 25.49
CA PHE A 583 21.05 -0.43 24.68
C PHE A 583 22.22 0.48 24.29
N LYS A 584 23.15 0.75 25.22
CA LYS A 584 24.35 1.55 24.94
C LYS A 584 25.27 0.86 23.93
N LYS A 585 25.51 -0.45 24.08
CA LYS A 585 26.36 -1.23 23.19
C LYS A 585 25.76 -1.37 21.79
N VAL A 586 24.48 -1.73 21.68
CA VAL A 586 23.77 -1.78 20.39
C VAL A 586 23.87 -0.42 19.70
N LYS A 587 23.56 0.67 20.40
CA LYS A 587 23.63 2.02 19.83
C LYS A 587 25.03 2.38 19.32
N LEU A 588 26.07 2.04 20.08
CA LEU A 588 27.46 2.33 19.70
C LEU A 588 27.85 1.52 18.46
N TYR A 589 27.64 0.21 18.50
CA TYR A 589 27.95 -0.70 17.41
C TYR A 589 27.18 -0.33 16.12
N THR A 590 25.86 -0.12 16.20
CA THR A 590 25.05 0.32 15.05
C THR A 590 25.60 1.62 14.46
N LYS A 591 25.96 2.59 15.30
CA LYS A 591 26.52 3.86 14.83
C LYS A 591 27.84 3.63 14.09
N GLU A 592 28.75 2.84 14.63
CA GLU A 592 30.05 2.57 14.02
C GLU A 592 29.91 1.82 12.70
N LEU A 593 29.11 0.76 12.67
CA LEU A 593 28.81 -0.01 11.48
C LEU A 593 28.21 0.87 10.37
N ILE A 594 27.13 1.59 10.67
CA ILE A 594 26.46 2.47 9.68
C ILE A 594 27.40 3.57 9.17
N LEU A 595 28.20 4.20 10.04
CA LEU A 595 29.17 5.22 9.61
C LEU A 595 30.29 4.63 8.75
N SER A 596 30.69 3.38 8.99
CA SER A 596 31.71 2.70 8.19
C SER A 596 31.21 2.34 6.79
N LEU A 597 29.91 2.03 6.68
CA LEU A 597 29.23 1.68 5.43
C LEU A 597 28.70 2.89 4.68
N SER A 598 28.71 4.08 5.29
CA SER A 598 28.22 5.31 4.64
C SER A 598 29.30 5.97 3.82
N LYS A 599 28.95 6.44 2.62
CA LYS A 599 29.85 7.27 1.81
C LYS A 599 30.18 8.57 2.55
N LYS A 600 31.45 8.77 2.91
CA LYS A 600 31.90 10.01 3.56
C LYS A 600 31.86 11.15 2.56
N TYR A 601 30.98 12.12 2.77
CA TYR A 601 31.01 13.37 2.02
C TYR A 601 32.10 14.28 2.61
N THR A 602 33.27 14.31 1.97
CA THR A 602 34.24 15.39 2.17
C THR A 602 33.75 16.63 1.43
N VAL A 603 33.26 17.61 2.20
CA VAL A 603 32.96 18.95 1.67
C VAL A 603 34.29 19.51 1.16
N GLU A 604 34.43 19.75 -0.14
CA GLU A 604 35.54 20.55 -0.65
C GLU A 604 35.48 21.92 0.01
N GLU A 605 36.59 22.36 0.62
CA GLU A 605 36.72 23.65 1.34
C GLU A 605 36.30 24.88 0.51
N ASN A 606 36.13 24.72 -0.81
CA ASN A 606 35.70 25.77 -1.74
C ASN A 606 34.32 25.54 -2.38
N SER A 607 33.59 24.49 -1.99
CA SER A 607 32.20 24.35 -2.43
C SER A 607 31.36 25.42 -1.71
N LYS A 608 30.77 26.34 -2.48
CA LYS A 608 29.72 27.25 -2.01
C LYS A 608 28.43 26.46 -1.73
N LEU A 609 28.48 25.46 -0.85
CA LEU A 609 27.29 24.94 -0.22
C LEU A 609 26.91 25.94 0.86
N ALA A 610 25.91 26.77 0.56
CA ALA A 610 25.35 27.71 1.51
C ALA A 610 24.98 26.93 2.78
N ARG A 611 25.71 27.16 3.88
CA ARG A 611 25.19 26.90 5.22
C ARG A 611 23.92 27.72 5.37
N ARG A 612 22.77 27.13 5.05
CA ARG A 612 21.48 27.74 5.33
C ARG A 612 21.13 27.43 6.76
N GLU A 613 21.32 28.41 7.64
CA GLU A 613 20.49 28.50 8.84
C GLU A 613 19.04 28.58 8.37
N ILE A 614 18.24 27.57 8.72
CA ILE A 614 16.80 27.61 8.53
C ILE A 614 16.25 28.63 9.52
N LYS A 615 16.13 29.89 9.10
CA LYS A 615 15.26 30.86 9.77
C LYS A 615 13.82 30.49 9.42
N ILE A 616 13.14 29.85 10.34
CA ILE A 616 11.68 29.72 10.29
C ILE A 616 11.11 31.10 10.63
N GLU A 617 10.88 31.93 9.60
CA GLU A 617 9.97 33.05 9.74
C GLU A 617 8.54 32.48 9.77
N ILE A 618 7.95 32.47 10.96
CA ILE A 618 6.52 32.20 11.13
C ILE A 618 5.80 33.37 10.44
N LEU A 619 5.39 33.16 9.19
CA LEU A 619 4.38 33.97 8.53
C LEU A 619 3.14 33.91 9.41
N LYS A 620 2.90 34.99 10.18
CA LYS A 620 1.57 35.26 10.73
C LYS A 620 0.63 35.30 9.55
N MET A 621 -0.14 34.23 9.37
CA MET A 621 -1.27 34.24 8.44
C MET A 621 -2.23 35.34 8.92
N SER A 622 -2.15 36.51 8.28
CA SER A 622 -3.21 37.50 8.33
C SER A 622 -4.46 36.85 7.75
N LYS A 623 -5.57 36.96 8.47
CA LYS A 623 -6.90 36.64 7.97
C LYS A 623 -7.09 37.34 6.62
N CYS A 624 -7.11 36.59 5.52
CA CYS A 624 -7.71 37.08 4.29
C CYS A 624 -9.22 36.97 4.45
N SER A 625 -9.82 38.08 4.86
CA SER A 625 -11.22 38.40 4.59
C SER A 625 -11.40 38.69 3.09
N ASN A 626 -12.47 38.14 2.52
CA ASN A 626 -13.03 38.34 1.17
C ASN A 626 -12.36 37.55 0.03
N ILE A 627 -13.02 36.49 -0.44
CA ILE A 627 -13.87 36.44 -1.65
C ILE A 627 -14.79 35.22 -1.53
#